data_AF-A0A943SVN6-F1
#
_entry.id   AF-A0A943SVN6-F1
#
_cell.length_a   1.000
_cell.length_b   1.000
_cell.length_c   1.000
_cell.angle_alpha   90.00
_cell.angle_beta   90.00
_cell.angle_gamma   90.00
#
_symmetry.space_group_name_H-M   'P 1'
#
loop_
_entity.id
_entity.type
_entity.pdbx_description
1 polymer ?
#
loop_
_entity_poly.entity_id
_entity_poly.type
_entity_poly.pdbx_seq_one_letter_code
_entity_poly.pdbx_strand_id
1 'polypeptide(L)' 'VVAEAVKLNKEGKTVVIDARITPHRPLPVEVLELDPKQHSEEAIKAFKEKYEAEELVPFRLFLEEEGLQSRAIK' A
#
# COMPACT_ATOMS: atom_id res chain seq x y z
N VAL A 1 8.66 24.90 -0.81
CA VAL A 1 9.79 24.05 -0.38
C VAL A 1 10.28 23.13 -1.50
N VAL A 2 9.56 22.08 -1.92
CA VAL A 2 10.08 21.13 -2.95
C VAL A 2 10.30 21.80 -4.31
N ALA A 3 9.35 22.61 -4.79
CA ALA A 3 9.49 23.32 -6.07
C ALA A 3 10.68 24.29 -6.10
N GLU A 4 10.98 24.92 -4.97
CA GLU A 4 12.12 25.83 -4.82
C GLU A 4 13.45 25.06 -4.76
N ALA A 5 13.50 23.96 -4.02
CA ALA A 5 14.67 23.07 -4.00
C ALA A 5 14.98 22.52 -5.40
N VAL A 6 13.95 22.17 -6.19
CA VAL A 6 14.10 21.76 -7.59
C VAL A 6 14.67 22.90 -8.44
N LYS A 7 14.20 24.14 -8.26
CA LYS A 7 14.73 25.30 -8.98
C LYS A 7 16.21 25.52 -8.66
N LEU A 8 16.57 25.57 -7.38
CA LEU A 8 17.96 25.77 -6.93
C LEU A 8 18.88 24.64 -7.40
N ASN A 9 18.41 23.39 -7.40
CA ASN A 9 19.15 22.26 -7.95
C ASN A 9 19.42 22.42 -9.45
N LYS A 10 18.42 22.85 -10.24
CA LYS A 10 18.59 23.14 -11.68
C LYS A 10 19.55 24.31 -11.95
N GLU A 11 19.68 25.24 -11.01
CA GLU A 11 20.69 26.31 -11.03
C GLU A 11 22.09 25.84 -10.61
N GLY A 12 22.29 24.53 -10.38
CA GLY A 12 23.57 23.94 -10.00
C GLY A 12 23.90 24.01 -8.51
N LYS A 13 22.95 24.41 -7.65
CA LYS A 13 23.15 24.47 -6.20
C LYS A 13 22.81 23.12 -5.55
N THR A 14 23.63 22.70 -4.58
CA THR A 14 23.27 21.61 -3.67
C THR A 14 22.18 22.08 -2.70
N VAL A 15 21.20 21.22 -2.44
CA VAL A 15 20.05 21.52 -1.57
C VAL A 15 19.83 20.36 -0.60
N VAL A 16 19.24 20.66 0.56
CA VAL A 16 18.83 19.66 1.56
C VAL A 16 17.35 19.88 1.88
N ILE A 17 16.57 18.80 1.92
CA ILE A 17 15.19 18.80 2.38
C ILE A 17 15.11 17.87 3.58
N ASP A 18 14.95 18.43 4.78
CA ASP A 18 14.65 17.67 6.00
C ASP A 18 13.15 17.34 6.04
N ALA A 19 12.79 16.20 5.43
CA ALA A 19 11.42 15.72 5.41
C ALA A 19 11.10 14.97 6.72
N ARG A 20 10.39 15.63 7.63
CA ARG A 20 9.91 15.02 8.88
C ARG A 20 8.65 14.20 8.61
N ILE A 21 8.84 12.92 8.34
CA ILE A 21 7.76 11.97 8.02
C ILE A 21 7.14 11.35 9.28
N THR A 22 5.97 10.73 9.12
CA THR A 22 5.35 9.91 10.16
C THR A 22 6.12 8.60 10.35
N PRO A 23 5.96 7.90 11.50
CA PRO A 23 6.57 6.60 11.73
C PRO A 23 5.75 5.45 11.10
N HIS A 24 4.83 5.74 10.19
CA HIS A 24 3.95 4.73 9.60
C HIS A 24 4.78 3.72 8.79
N ARG A 25 4.57 2.43 9.07
CA ARG A 25 5.18 1.36 8.30
C ARG A 25 4.52 1.31 6.92
N PRO A 26 5.27 1.19 5.81
CA PRO A 26 4.70 0.87 4.51
C PRO A 26 3.87 -0.41 4.53
N LEU A 27 2.94 -0.53 3.59
CA LEU A 27 2.09 -1.69 3.43
C LEU A 27 2.93 -2.98 3.22
N PRO A 28 2.75 -4.02 4.05
CA PRO A 28 3.52 -5.27 3.95
C PRO A 28 2.92 -6.20 2.89
N VAL A 29 3.38 -6.07 1.65
CA VAL A 29 2.88 -6.85 0.50
C VAL A 29 3.17 -8.35 0.61
N GLU A 30 4.13 -8.72 1.46
CA GLU A 30 4.48 -10.09 1.77
C GLU A 30 3.49 -10.78 2.73
N VAL A 31 2.64 -10.02 3.44
CA VAL A 31 1.59 -10.52 4.34
C VAL A 31 0.29 -9.71 4.15
N LEU A 32 -0.47 -10.02 3.09
CA LEU A 32 -1.71 -9.32 2.76
C LEU A 32 -2.92 -9.92 3.49
N GLU A 33 -3.38 -9.24 4.54
CA GLU A 33 -4.61 -9.62 5.26
C GLU A 33 -5.85 -9.00 4.59
N LEU A 34 -6.16 -9.45 3.37
CA LEU A 34 -7.25 -8.89 2.55
C LEU A 34 -8.30 -9.92 2.12
N ASP A 35 -7.95 -11.21 2.07
CA ASP A 35 -8.83 -12.26 1.56
C ASP A 35 -9.70 -12.87 2.67
N PRO A 36 -11.03 -12.77 2.61
CA PRO A 36 -11.93 -13.34 3.62
C PRO A 36 -11.91 -14.87 3.69
N LYS A 37 -11.29 -15.56 2.72
CA LYS A 37 -11.06 -17.01 2.79
C LYS A 37 -9.82 -17.38 3.62
N GLN A 38 -8.97 -16.42 3.97
CA GLN A 38 -7.72 -16.64 4.70
C GLN A 38 -7.64 -15.89 6.04
N HIS A 39 -8.36 -14.78 6.17
CA HIS A 39 -8.31 -13.89 7.33
C HIS A 39 -9.71 -13.58 7.85
N SER A 40 -9.83 -13.28 9.14
CA SER A 40 -11.11 -12.88 9.73
C SER A 40 -11.48 -11.45 9.31
N GLU A 41 -12.76 -11.10 9.43
CA GLU A 41 -13.24 -9.74 9.12
C GLU A 41 -12.55 -8.69 9.99
N GLU A 42 -12.25 -9.01 11.25
CA GLU A 42 -11.56 -8.11 12.17
C GLU A 42 -10.10 -7.87 11.74
N ALA A 43 -9.41 -8.92 11.30
CA ALA A 43 -8.04 -8.82 10.79
C ALA A 43 -8.00 -7.97 9.52
N ILE A 44 -8.91 -8.23 8.57
CA ILE A 44 -9.02 -7.45 7.33
C ILE A 44 -9.33 -5.99 7.63
N LYS A 45 -10.27 -5.72 8.54
CA LYS A 45 -10.62 -4.35 8.95
C LYS A 45 -9.43 -3.63 9.57
N ALA A 46 -8.74 -4.27 10.51
CA ALA A 46 -7.57 -3.70 11.17
C ALA A 46 -6.41 -3.44 10.20
N PHE A 47 -6.21 -4.34 9.23
CA PHE A 47 -5.22 -4.18 8.17
C PHE A 47 -5.55 -2.98 7.27
N LYS A 48 -6.81 -2.88 6.82
CA LYS A 48 -7.27 -1.78 5.98
C LYS A 48 -7.12 -0.42 6.66
N GLU A 49 -7.58 -0.31 7.91
CA GLU A 49 -7.49 0.93 8.69
C GLU A 49 -6.03 1.34 8.97
N LYS A 50 -5.15 0.37 9.27
CA LYS A 50 -3.74 0.65 9.58
C LYS A 50 -2.94 1.14 8.37
N TYR A 51 -3.26 0.65 7.18
CA TYR A 51 -2.48 0.88 5.96
C TYR A 51 -3.20 1.74 4.93
N GLU A 52 -4.34 2.34 5.28
CA GLU A 52 -5.15 3.17 4.38
C GLU A 52 -5.50 2.40 3.09
N ALA A 53 -5.89 1.14 3.27
CA ALA A 53 -6.05 0.13 2.22
C ALA A 53 -7.52 -0.28 1.97
N GLU A 54 -8.46 0.62 2.28
CA GLU A 54 -9.91 0.37 2.21
C GLU A 54 -10.35 -0.14 0.84
N GLU A 55 -9.78 0.42 -0.23
CA GLU A 55 -10.11 0.12 -1.62
C GLU A 55 -9.33 -1.07 -2.20
N LEU A 56 -8.35 -1.63 -1.46
CA LEU A 56 -7.64 -2.80 -1.95
C LEU A 56 -8.54 -4.04 -1.98
N VAL A 57 -8.42 -4.77 -3.09
CA VAL A 57 -9.19 -5.97 -3.42
C VAL A 57 -8.24 -7.18 -3.49
N PRO A 58 -8.51 -8.30 -2.79
CA PRO A 58 -7.69 -9.50 -2.89
C PRO A 58 -7.75 -10.10 -4.30
N PHE A 59 -6.59 -10.51 -4.84
CA PHE A 59 -6.45 -10.99 -6.22
C PHE A 59 -7.40 -12.14 -6.58
N ARG A 60 -7.79 -12.98 -5.61
CA ARG A 60 -8.76 -14.07 -5.81
C ARG A 60 -10.08 -13.57 -6.40
N LEU A 61 -10.55 -12.37 -6.04
CA LEU A 61 -11.81 -11.84 -6.56
C LEU A 61 -11.72 -11.56 -8.07
N PHE A 62 -10.62 -10.96 -8.54
CA PHE A 62 -10.39 -10.78 -9.97
C PHE A 62 -10.28 -12.11 -10.73
N LEU A 63 -9.68 -13.14 -10.12
CA LEU A 63 -9.67 -14.48 -10.72
C LEU A 63 -11.08 -15.03 -10.87
N GLU A 64 -11.91 -14.93 -9.83
CA GLU A 64 -13.28 -15.44 -9.85
C GLU A 64 -14.19 -14.66 -10.83
N GLU A 65 -14.00 -13.34 -10.95
CA GLU A 65 -14.68 -12.50 -11.93
C GLU A 65 -14.40 -12.93 -13.38
N GLU A 66 -13.18 -13.39 -13.66
CA GLU A 66 -12.77 -13.90 -14.97
C GLU A 66 -13.04 -15.42 -15.15
N GLY A 67 -13.81 -16.03 -14.24
CA GLY A 67 -14.14 -17.46 -14.30
C GLY A 67 -12.98 -18.41 -13.97
N LEU A 68 -11.91 -17.89 -13.38
CA LEU A 68 -10.75 -18.64 -12.90
C LEU A 68 -10.89 -18.96 -11.40
N GLN A 69 -10.03 -19.86 -10.92
CA GLN A 69 -9.95 -20.21 -9.50
C GLN A 69 -8.52 -20.08 -9.01
N SER A 70 -8.36 -19.63 -7.76
CA SER A 70 -7.06 -19.62 -7.11
C SER A 70 -6.58 -21.06 -6.91
N ARG A 71 -5.30 -21.30 -7.20
CA ARG A 71 -4.66 -22.61 -7.00
C ARG A 71 -4.25 -22.87 -5.56
N ALA A 72 -4.14 -21.82 -4.75
CA ALA A 72 -3.66 -21.88 -3.37
C ALA A 72 -4.77 -21.61 -2.34
N ILE A 73 -5.78 -20.83 -2.71
CA ILE A 73 -6.87 -20.40 -1.84
C ILE A 73 -8.15 -21.06 -2.34
N LYS A 74 -8.72 -21.94 -1.52
CA LYS A 74 -10.00 -22.60 -1.81
C LYS A 74 -11.14 -21.69 -1.41
#